data_AF-A0AAV9MK38-F1
#
_entry.id   AF-A0AAV9MK38-F1
#
_cell.length_a   1.000
_cell.length_b   1.000
_cell.length_c   1.000
_cell.angle_alpha   90.00
_cell.angle_beta   90.00
_cell.angle_gamma   90.00
#
_symmetry.space_group_name_H-M   'P 1'
#
loop_
_entity.id
_entity.type
_entity.pdbx_description
1 polymer ?
#
loop_
_entity_poly.entity_id
_entity_poly.type
_entity_poly.pdbx_seq_one_letter_code
_entity_poly.pdbx_strand_id
1 'polypeptide(L)'
;MFSHLVCARNGNSNDAIKIFPLKGETWALLKDWGNKNLNYEFFEVLSNYNESIGVHVAYLDKTKAFTCLFHRVGDPFLVPAKGMFRFSHRIPF
;
A
#
# COMPACT_ATOMS: atom_id res chain seq x y z
N MET A 1 6.38 3.28 -21.82
CA MET A 1 5.13 3.02 -21.08
C MET A 1 5.36 1.77 -20.25
N PHE A 2 5.11 1.82 -18.94
CA PHE A 2 5.33 0.69 -18.03
C PHE A 2 3.99 0.20 -17.49
N SER A 3 3.84 -1.11 -17.35
CA SER A 3 2.69 -1.75 -16.71
C SER A 3 3.19 -2.91 -15.86
N HIS A 4 2.46 -3.20 -14.78
CA HIS A 4 2.77 -4.29 -13.86
C HIS A 4 1.54 -5.14 -13.63
N LEU A 5 1.74 -6.45 -13.58
CA LEU A 5 0.67 -7.38 -13.25
C LEU A 5 0.30 -7.23 -11.78
N VAL A 6 -1.00 -7.09 -11.52
CA VAL A 6 -1.58 -6.97 -10.19
C VAL A 6 -2.61 -8.08 -9.96
N CYS A 7 -2.73 -8.54 -8.73
CA CYS A 7 -3.79 -9.48 -8.35
C CYS A 7 -5.12 -8.72 -8.22
N ALA A 8 -5.94 -8.82 -9.25
CA ALA A 8 -7.27 -8.24 -9.34
C ALA A 8 -8.34 -9.24 -8.89
N ARG A 9 -9.35 -8.76 -8.16
CA ARG A 9 -10.59 -9.49 -7.85
C ARG A 9 -11.77 -8.74 -8.47
N ASN A 10 -12.77 -9.48 -8.95
CA ASN A 10 -14.01 -8.88 -9.43
C ASN A 10 -14.73 -8.12 -8.31
N GLY A 11 -15.18 -6.91 -8.63
CA GLY A 11 -16.05 -6.11 -7.79
C GLY A 11 -17.50 -6.59 -7.84
N ASN A 12 -18.37 -5.93 -7.06
CA ASN A 12 -19.79 -6.31 -6.97
C ASN A 12 -20.63 -5.69 -8.10
N SER A 13 -20.11 -4.72 -8.84
CA SER A 13 -20.74 -4.13 -10.02
C SER A 13 -20.03 -4.62 -11.29
N ASN A 14 -20.76 -4.62 -12.42
CA ASN A 14 -20.38 -5.34 -13.64
C ASN A 14 -19.03 -4.98 -14.28
N ASP A 15 -18.35 -3.91 -13.86
CA ASP A 15 -17.03 -3.53 -14.39
C ASP A 15 -16.03 -3.07 -13.31
N ALA A 16 -16.37 -3.22 -12.02
CA ALA A 16 -15.44 -2.83 -10.98
C ALA A 16 -14.37 -3.90 -10.76
N ILE A 17 -13.11 -3.48 -10.68
CA ILE A 17 -12.01 -4.33 -10.23
C ILE A 17 -11.54 -3.84 -8.87
N LYS A 18 -11.39 -4.77 -7.93
CA LYS A 18 -10.81 -4.53 -6.61
C LYS A 18 -9.39 -5.06 -6.60
N ILE A 19 -8.44 -4.20 -6.24
CA ILE A 19 -7.05 -4.59 -6.00
C ILE A 19 -6.79 -4.37 -4.53
N PHE A 20 -6.28 -5.41 -3.87
CA PHE A 20 -5.93 -5.35 -2.45
C PHE A 20 -4.45 -5.69 -2.27
N PRO A 21 -3.76 -5.06 -1.31
CA PRO A 21 -2.40 -5.41 -0.97
C PRO A 21 -2.28 -6.85 -0.50
N LEU A 22 -1.23 -7.52 -0.95
CA LEU A 22 -0.84 -8.86 -0.52
C LEU A 22 0.38 -8.81 0.40
N LYS A 23 0.45 -9.78 1.32
CA LYS A 23 1.59 -9.92 2.23
C LYS A 23 2.91 -9.99 1.44
N GLY A 24 3.88 -9.20 1.89
CA GLY A 24 5.22 -9.08 1.32
C GLY A 24 5.35 -8.02 0.22
N GLU A 25 4.24 -7.40 -0.22
CA GLU A 25 4.30 -6.32 -1.20
C GLU A 25 4.67 -4.99 -0.55
N THR A 26 5.36 -4.15 -1.32
CA THR A 26 5.59 -2.74 -0.98
C THR A 26 4.54 -1.87 -1.64
N TRP A 27 3.93 -0.96 -0.88
CA TRP A 27 2.86 -0.09 -1.35
C TRP A 27 3.15 1.38 -1.00
N ALA A 28 2.78 2.27 -1.92
CA ALA A 28 2.71 3.69 -1.68
C ALA A 28 1.33 4.06 -1.12
N LEU A 29 1.32 4.68 0.06
CA LEU A 29 0.11 5.20 0.69
C LEU A 29 0.12 6.72 0.65
N LEU A 30 -1.04 7.31 0.37
CA LEU A 30 -1.25 8.74 0.47
C LEU A 30 -1.21 9.17 1.94
N LYS A 31 -0.34 10.13 2.24
CA LYS A 31 -0.19 10.68 3.59
C LYS A 31 -1.46 11.39 4.06
N ASP A 32 -1.93 12.34 3.25
CA ASP A 32 -3.12 13.15 3.52
C ASP A 32 -4.13 13.00 2.40
N TRP A 33 -5.21 12.27 2.68
CA TRP A 33 -6.32 12.14 1.74
C TRP A 33 -7.07 13.47 1.59
N GLY A 34 -7.19 13.98 0.36
CA GLY A 34 -7.92 15.21 0.04
C GLY A 34 -7.06 16.46 -0.08
N ASN A 35 -5.74 16.36 0.17
CA ASN A 35 -4.82 17.45 -0.14
C ASN A 35 -4.40 17.40 -1.63
N LYS A 36 -4.23 18.55 -2.27
CA LYS A 36 -3.74 18.64 -3.66
C LYS A 36 -2.30 18.16 -3.81
N ASN A 37 -1.53 18.21 -2.72
CA ASN A 37 -0.16 17.71 -2.70
C ASN A 37 -0.18 16.20 -2.47
N LEU A 38 -0.01 15.44 -3.56
CA LEU A 38 0.10 13.98 -3.55
C LEU A 38 1.44 13.55 -2.94
N ASN A 39 1.50 13.54 -1.61
CA ASN A 39 2.63 13.02 -0.85
C ASN A 39 2.41 11.55 -0.52
N TYR A 40 3.42 10.74 -0.80
CA TYR A 40 3.39 9.29 -0.57
C TYR A 40 4.38 8.89 0.50
N GLU A 41 3.96 7.92 1.30
CA GLU A 41 4.79 7.20 2.25
C GLU A 41 4.78 5.72 1.85
N PHE A 42 5.90 5.03 2.08
CA PHE A 42 6.09 3.66 1.62
C PHE A 42 5.95 2.68 2.78
N PHE A 43 5.29 1.57 2.51
CA PHE A 43 4.99 0.56 3.52
C PHE A 43 5.16 -0.84 2.96
N GLU A 44 5.66 -1.75 3.79
CA GLU A 44 5.58 -3.18 3.52
C GLU A 44 4.31 -3.75 4.13
N VAL A 45 3.61 -4.58 3.37
CA VAL A 45 2.40 -5.28 3.79
C VAL A 45 2.78 -6.55 4.54
N LEU A 46 2.35 -6.69 5.79
CA LEU A 46 2.68 -7.82 6.64
C LEU A 46 1.58 -8.89 6.72
N SER A 47 0.35 -8.53 6.34
CA SER A 47 -0.79 -9.43 6.28
C SER A 47 -1.63 -9.18 5.03
N ASN A 48 -2.27 -10.22 4.50
CA ASN A 48 -3.30 -10.05 3.48
C ASN A 48 -4.46 -9.22 4.03
N TYR A 49 -5.17 -8.52 3.12
CA TYR A 49 -6.34 -7.73 3.49
C TYR A 49 -7.48 -8.59 4.07
N ASN A 50 -8.02 -8.11 5.19
CA ASN A 50 -9.22 -8.63 5.82
C ASN A 50 -10.28 -7.53 5.89
N GLU A 51 -11.48 -7.78 5.36
CA GLU A 51 -12.55 -6.77 5.28
C GLU A 51 -13.06 -6.28 6.63
N SER A 52 -12.98 -7.09 7.69
CA SER A 52 -13.43 -6.73 9.03
C SER A 52 -12.39 -5.93 9.81
N ILE A 53 -11.10 -6.15 9.54
CA ILE A 53 -9.99 -5.61 10.36
C ILE A 53 -9.16 -4.61 9.56
N GLY A 54 -8.68 -4.98 8.37
CA GLY A 54 -7.78 -4.19 7.53
C GLY A 54 -6.50 -4.95 7.16
N VAL A 55 -5.37 -4.24 7.16
CA VAL A 55 -4.04 -4.78 6.84
C VAL A 55 -3.00 -4.31 7.86
N HIS A 56 -2.15 -5.22 8.30
CA HIS A 56 -0.94 -4.85 9.05
C HIS A 56 0.15 -4.41 8.08
N VAL A 57 0.80 -3.30 8.39
CA VAL A 57 1.91 -2.74 7.62
C VAL A 57 3.10 -2.40 8.51
N ALA A 58 4.29 -2.31 7.92
CA ALA A 58 5.46 -1.66 8.50
C ALA A 58 5.87 -0.46 7.64
N TYR A 59 6.21 0.66 8.29
CA TYR A 59 6.73 1.84 7.60
C TYR A 59 8.12 1.57 7.04
N LEU A 60 8.37 2.03 5.81
CA LEU A 60 9.67 1.93 5.14
C LEU A 60 10.30 3.32 5.02
N ASP A 61 11.42 3.54 5.71
CA ASP A 61 12.19 4.79 5.60
C ASP A 61 13.35 4.66 4.63
N LYS A 62 13.66 5.77 3.96
CA LYS A 62 14.74 5.82 2.97
C LYS A 62 16.10 5.91 3.67
N THR A 63 17.00 5.02 3.31
CA THR A 63 18.38 5.05 3.80
C THR A 63 19.11 6.24 3.18
N LYS A 64 19.63 7.16 4.01
CA LYS A 64 20.22 8.44 3.58
C LYS A 64 21.32 8.31 2.51
N ALA A 65 22.08 7.21 2.52
CA ALA A 65 23.20 6.99 1.59
C ALA A 65 22.80 6.41 0.22
N PHE A 66 21.52 6.06 0.00
CA PHE A 66 21.08 5.34 -1.18
C PHE A 66 19.85 6.00 -1.83
N THR A 67 19.77 5.92 -3.16
CA THR A 67 18.64 6.49 -3.90
C THR A 67 17.34 5.71 -3.67
N CYS A 68 17.41 4.38 -3.62
CA CYS A 68 16.26 3.49 -3.60
C CYS A 68 16.38 2.34 -2.58
N LEU A 69 17.15 2.52 -1.49
CA LEU A 69 17.23 1.53 -0.42
C LEU A 69 16.35 1.96 0.75
N PHE A 70 15.39 1.13 1.11
CA PHE A 70 14.46 1.36 2.21
C PHE A 70 14.60 0.27 3.26
N HIS A 71 14.28 0.61 4.51
CA HIS A 71 14.28 -0.34 5.63
C HIS A 71 13.08 -0.10 6.54
N ARG A 72 12.63 -1.16 7.22
CA ARG A 72 11.56 -1.04 8.21
C ARG A 72 12.00 -0.19 9.38
N VAL A 73 11.12 0.71 9.82
CA VAL A 73 11.32 1.50 11.05
C VAL A 73 10.04 1.51 11.88
N GLY A 74 10.22 1.55 13.21
CA GLY A 74 9.13 1.50 14.17
C GLY A 74 8.41 0.16 14.23
N ASP A 75 7.33 0.12 15.01
CA ASP A 75 6.52 -1.07 15.17
C ASP A 75 5.47 -1.20 14.06
N PRO A 76 5.15 -2.43 13.62
CA PRO A 76 4.02 -2.68 12.75
C PRO A 76 2.72 -2.13 13.32
N PHE A 77 1.84 -1.64 12.44
CA PHE A 77 0.53 -1.15 12.84
C PHE A 77 -0.56 -1.58 11.86
N LEU A 78 -1.80 -1.50 12.31
CA LEU A 78 -2.98 -1.82 11.52
C LEU A 78 -3.45 -0.58 10.74
N VAL A 79 -3.53 -0.69 9.41
CA VAL A 79 -4.37 0.19 8.60
C VAL A 79 -5.78 -0.41 8.59
N PRO A 80 -6.78 0.24 9.20
CA PRO A 80 -8.13 -0.31 9.27
C PRO A 80 -8.75 -0.46 7.87
N ALA A 81 -9.73 -1.36 7.71
CA ALA A 81 -10.42 -1.54 6.43
C ALA A 81 -11.02 -0.23 5.85
N LYS A 82 -11.53 0.65 6.72
CA LYS A 82 -11.99 1.99 6.31
C LYS A 82 -10.88 2.87 5.73
N GLY A 83 -9.61 2.62 6.05
CA GLY A 83 -8.44 3.37 5.58
C GLY A 83 -7.85 2.86 4.26
N MET A 84 -8.43 1.83 3.65
CA MET A 84 -7.90 1.23 2.42
C MET A 84 -7.85 2.22 1.23
N PHE A 85 -8.64 3.29 1.25
CA PHE A 85 -8.58 4.35 0.23
C PHE A 85 -7.23 5.08 0.17
N ARG A 86 -6.37 4.95 1.19
CA ARG A 86 -5.02 5.54 1.19
C ARG A 86 -4.04 4.75 0.32
N PHE A 87 -4.28 3.47 0.06
CA PHE A 87 -3.41 2.67 -0.81
C PHE A 87 -3.53 3.17 -2.25
N SER A 88 -2.43 3.69 -2.79
CA SER A 88 -2.39 4.23 -4.15
C SER A 88 -2.01 3.15 -5.16
N HIS A 89 -0.78 2.64 -5.07
CA HIS A 89 -0.27 1.63 -6.00
C HIS A 89 0.84 0.80 -5.34
N ARG A 90 1.03 -0.41 -5.87
CA ARG A 90 2.16 -1.28 -5.53
C ARG A 90 3.45 -0.74 -6.15
N ILE A 91 4.54 -0.77 -5.39
CA ILE A 91 5.89 -0.54 -5.88
C ILE A 91 6.48 -1.89 -6.31
N PRO A 92 6.78 -2.09 -7.60
CA PRO A 92 7.46 -3.30 -8.09
C PRO A 92 8.90 -3.37 -7.56
N PHE A 93 9.41 -4.59 -7.40
CA PHE A 93 10.83 -4.85 -7.18
C PHE A 93 11.57 -4.90 -8.52
#